data_AF-A0A197JGZ9-F1
#
_entry.id   AF-A0A197JGZ9-F1
#
_cell.length_a   1.000
_cell.length_b   1.000
_cell.length_c   1.000
_cell.angle_alpha   90.00
_cell.angle_beta   90.00
_cell.angle_gamma   90.00
#
_symmetry.space_group_name_H-M   'P 1'
#
loop_
_entity.id
_entity.type
_entity.pdbx_description
1 polymer ?
#
loop_
_entity_poly.entity_id
_entity_poly.type
_entity_poly.pdbx_seq_one_letter_code
_entity_poly.pdbx_strand_id
1 'polypeptide(L)'
;NNDNCESCRGLGRFICCESCPKAFHFSCCQPPVDPENLPEEWHCTECSFKADPFKPSPPGLFQLLLDNINRSDPVVFELPHEIRSCFRG
;
A
#
# COMPACT_ATOMS: atom_id res chain seq x y z
N ASN A 1 10.48 2.51 -10.96
CA ASN A 1 10.32 2.13 -9.55
C ASN A 1 10.72 3.32 -8.67
N ASN A 2 10.06 3.51 -7.53
CA ASN A 2 10.30 4.59 -6.57
C ASN A 2 11.44 4.19 -5.62
N ASP A 3 12.17 5.19 -5.14
CA ASP A 3 13.30 4.99 -4.21
C ASP A 3 12.87 5.01 -2.73
N ASN A 4 11.58 5.18 -2.47
CA ASN A 4 10.98 5.21 -1.15
C ASN A 4 9.76 4.29 -1.11
N CYS A 5 9.46 3.79 0.08
CA CYS A 5 8.28 2.98 0.31
C CYS A 5 7.01 3.84 0.14
N GLU A 6 6.07 3.39 -0.68
CA GLU A 6 4.81 4.09 -0.92
C GLU A 6 3.94 4.13 0.35
N SER A 7 4.09 3.12 1.22
CA SER A 7 3.34 3.04 2.48
C SER A 7 3.86 4.02 3.53
N CYS A 8 5.14 3.95 3.89
CA CYS A 8 5.68 4.73 5.01
C CYS A 8 6.50 5.96 4.61
N ARG A 9 6.73 6.16 3.31
CA ARG A 9 7.62 7.19 2.73
C ARG A 9 9.11 7.08 3.14
N GLY A 10 9.48 6.00 3.84
CA GLY A 10 10.86 5.74 4.27
C GLY A 10 11.74 5.14 3.17
N LEU A 11 13.05 5.28 3.35
CA LEU A 11 14.08 4.64 2.52
C LEU A 11 14.43 3.25 3.07
N GLY A 12 15.19 2.45 2.32
CA GLY A 12 15.72 1.17 2.79
C GLY A 12 15.58 0.06 1.75
N ARG A 13 15.33 -1.17 2.22
CA ARG A 13 15.16 -2.35 1.36
C ARG A 13 13.67 -2.61 1.12
N PHE A 14 13.27 -2.63 -0.13
CA PHE A 14 11.88 -2.80 -0.55
C PHE A 14 11.78 -3.71 -1.77
N ILE A 15 10.57 -4.20 -2.00
CA ILE A 15 10.16 -4.88 -3.23
C ILE A 15 9.47 -3.89 -4.17
N CYS A 16 9.64 -4.09 -5.48
CA CYS A 16 9.08 -3.25 -6.54
C CYS A 16 7.84 -3.92 -7.12
N CYS A 17 6.79 -3.15 -7.41
CA CYS A 17 5.67 -3.67 -8.19
C CYS A 17 6.07 -3.79 -9.66
N GLU A 18 5.77 -4.92 -10.31
CA GLU A 18 6.08 -5.12 -11.73
C GLU A 18 5.19 -4.31 -12.68
N SER A 19 4.03 -3.84 -12.20
CA SER A 19 3.04 -3.14 -13.03
C SER A 19 2.92 -1.64 -12.78
N CYS A 20 3.66 -1.10 -11.80
CA CYS A 20 3.61 0.33 -11.49
C CYS A 20 4.92 0.77 -10.80
N PRO A 21 5.21 2.08 -10.70
CA PRO A 21 6.48 2.51 -10.12
C PRO A 21 6.54 2.37 -8.60
N LYS A 22 5.51 1.88 -7.91
CA LYS A 22 5.48 1.83 -6.44
C LYS A 22 6.45 0.77 -5.89
N ALA A 23 7.05 1.09 -4.74
CA ALA A 23 7.89 0.18 -3.98
C ALA A 23 7.41 0.09 -2.53
N PHE A 24 7.64 -1.05 -1.87
CA PHE A 24 7.18 -1.29 -0.50
C PHE A 24 8.22 -2.03 0.33
N HIS A 25 8.46 -1.62 1.58
CA HIS A 25 9.16 -2.50 2.52
C HIS A 25 8.38 -3.81 2.62
N PHE A 26 9.09 -4.93 2.79
CA PHE A 26 8.47 -6.26 2.89
C PHE A 26 7.38 -6.33 3.97
N SER A 27 7.60 -5.64 5.10
CA SER A 27 6.63 -5.50 6.21
C SER A 27 5.49 -4.52 5.94
N CYS A 28 5.62 -3.64 4.95
CA CYS A 28 4.61 -2.65 4.57
C CYS A 28 3.67 -3.15 3.45
N CYS A 29 3.96 -4.31 2.86
CA CYS A 29 3.06 -5.00 1.96
C CYS A 29 1.79 -5.50 2.69
N GLN A 30 0.71 -5.73 1.95
CA GLN A 30 -0.52 -6.33 2.47
C GLN A 30 -0.91 -7.55 1.62
N PRO A 31 -0.72 -8.79 2.11
CA PRO A 31 -0.06 -9.15 3.38
C PRO A 31 1.46 -8.87 3.37
N PRO A 32 2.13 -8.85 4.54
CA PRO A 32 3.58 -8.75 4.62
C PRO A 32 4.26 -9.89 3.86
N VAL A 33 5.33 -9.57 3.15
CA VAL A 33 6.09 -10.52 2.31
C VAL A 33 7.33 -10.99 3.06
N ASP A 34 7.68 -12.26 2.92
CA ASP A 34 8.94 -12.79 3.44
C ASP A 34 10.08 -12.53 2.43
N PRO A 35 11.12 -11.76 2.78
CA PRO A 35 12.25 -11.52 1.88
C PRO A 35 13.07 -12.77 1.55
N GLU A 36 12.97 -13.86 2.32
CA GLU A 36 13.67 -15.13 2.03
C GLU A 36 12.91 -16.02 1.04
N ASN A 37 11.62 -15.76 0.83
CA ASN A 37 10.75 -16.54 -0.04
C ASN A 37 9.92 -15.64 -0.96
N LEU A 38 10.62 -14.90 -1.83
CA LEU A 38 9.99 -13.98 -2.77
C LEU A 38 9.42 -14.72 -3.98
N PRO A 39 8.21 -14.35 -4.45
CA PRO A 39 7.71 -14.82 -5.73
C PRO A 39 8.56 -14.27 -6.89
N GLU A 40 8.52 -14.91 -8.06
CA GLU A 40 9.20 -14.42 -9.27
C GLU A 40 8.67 -13.05 -9.71
N GLU A 41 7.35 -12.86 -9.59
CA GLU A 41 6.67 -11.60 -9.87
C GLU A 41 5.86 -11.16 -8.65
N TRP A 42 5.90 -9.86 -8.35
CA TRP A 42 5.11 -9.28 -7.27
C TRP A 42 4.39 -8.01 -7.73
N HIS A 43 3.13 -7.88 -7.31
CA HIS A 43 2.29 -6.74 -7.61
C HIS A 43 1.73 -6.14 -6.32
N CYS A 44 1.64 -4.81 -6.27
CA CYS A 44 0.98 -4.13 -5.15
C CYS A 44 -0.53 -4.44 -5.10
N THR A 45 -1.19 -4.08 -4.00
CA THR A 45 -2.61 -4.38 -3.75
C THR A 45 -3.48 -3.84 -4.87
N GLU A 46 -3.23 -2.60 -5.28
CA GLU A 46 -3.99 -1.94 -6.35
C GLU A 46 -3.81 -2.60 -7.71
N CYS A 47 -2.58 -3.02 -8.06
CA CYS A 47 -2.29 -3.69 -9.32
C CYS A 47 -2.86 -5.11 -9.34
N SER A 48 -2.75 -5.83 -8.22
CA SER A 48 -3.37 -7.15 -8.05
C SER A 48 -4.89 -7.08 -8.19
N PHE A 49 -5.53 -6.09 -7.56
CA PHE A 49 -6.98 -5.88 -7.68
C PHE A 49 -7.43 -5.52 -9.09
N LYS A 50 -6.61 -4.77 -9.86
CA LYS A 50 -6.93 -4.46 -11.26
C LYS A 50 -6.86 -5.70 -12.16
N ALA A 51 -5.93 -6.62 -11.86
CA ALA A 51 -5.77 -7.85 -12.62
C ALA A 51 -6.86 -8.88 -12.29
N ASP A 52 -7.18 -9.04 -11.01
CA ASP A 52 -8.24 -9.91 -10.51
C ASP A 52 -9.05 -9.21 -9.41
N PRO A 53 -10.17 -8.54 -9.75
CA PRO A 53 -10.98 -7.83 -8.77
C PRO A 53 -11.58 -8.80 -7.75
N PHE A 54 -11.39 -8.52 -6.45
CA PHE A 54 -12.03 -9.29 -5.39
C PHE A 54 -13.54 -9.33 -5.55
N LYS A 55 -14.16 -10.39 -5.01
CA LYS A 55 -15.61 -10.42 -4.78
C LYS A 55 -15.99 -9.23 -3.89
N PRO A 56 -17.10 -8.54 -4.19
CA PRO A 56 -17.55 -7.42 -3.38
C PRO A 56 -17.74 -7.86 -1.92
N SER A 57 -17.43 -6.96 -1.00
CA SER A 57 -17.60 -7.17 0.44
C SER A 57 -19.08 -7.44 0.77
N PRO A 58 -19.38 -8.09 1.91
CA PRO A 58 -20.76 -8.34 2.33
C PRO A 58 -21.62 -7.06 2.31
N PRO A 59 -22.88 -7.14 1.88
CA PRO A 59 -23.75 -5.98 1.82
C PRO A 59 -23.97 -5.40 3.22
N GLY A 60 -23.92 -4.07 3.33
CA GLY A 60 -24.09 -3.36 4.59
C GLY A 60 -23.70 -1.89 4.51
N LEU A 61 -23.85 -1.17 5.62
CA LEU A 61 -23.57 0.27 5.72
C LEU A 61 -22.14 0.63 5.29
N PHE A 62 -21.19 -0.28 5.51
CA PHE A 62 -19.76 -0.06 5.26
C PHE A 62 -19.24 -0.78 4.02
N GLN A 63 -20.10 -1.35 3.16
CA GLN A 63 -19.65 -2.13 2.01
C GLN A 63 -18.63 -1.35 1.15
N LEU A 64 -18.95 -0.10 0.79
CA LEU A 64 -18.06 0.74 -0.02
C LEU A 64 -16.73 1.05 0.68
N LEU A 65 -16.75 1.20 2.02
CA LEU A 65 -15.55 1.41 2.81
C LEU A 65 -14.67 0.16 2.82
N LEU A 66 -15.27 -1.02 3.03
CA LEU A 66 -14.57 -2.30 3.03
C LEU A 66 -13.97 -2.60 1.66
N ASP A 67 -14.74 -2.38 0.58
CA ASP A 67 -14.24 -2.51 -0.79
C ASP A 67 -13.06 -1.56 -1.06
N ASN A 68 -13.12 -0.34 -0.52
CA ASN A 68 -12.02 0.61 -0.64
C ASN A 68 -10.78 0.18 0.15
N ILE A 69 -10.95 -0.36 1.36
CA ILE A 69 -9.85 -0.88 2.17
C ILE A 69 -9.16 -2.05 1.44
N ASN A 70 -9.93 -2.94 0.82
CA ASN A 70 -9.39 -4.14 0.17
C ASN A 70 -8.65 -3.86 -1.15
N ARG A 71 -8.92 -2.71 -1.79
CA ARG A 71 -8.29 -2.36 -3.08
C ARG A 71 -7.13 -1.38 -2.98
N SER A 72 -6.94 -0.75 -1.82
CA SER A 72 -5.96 0.34 -1.66
C SER A 72 -4.70 -0.14 -0.95
N ASP A 73 -3.55 0.36 -1.41
CA ASP A 73 -2.29 0.14 -0.69
C ASP A 73 -2.32 0.90 0.66
N PRO A 74 -1.75 0.33 1.75
CA PRO A 74 -1.70 1.00 3.04
C PRO A 74 -0.78 2.22 2.95
N VAL A 75 -1.20 3.35 3.48
CA VAL A 75 -0.38 4.57 3.55
C VAL A 75 -0.30 5.08 4.99
N VAL A 76 0.85 5.60 5.36
CA VAL A 76 1.05 6.27 6.65
C VAL A 76 0.12 7.48 6.71
N PHE A 77 -0.57 7.60 7.84
CA PHE A 77 -1.34 8.79 8.11
C PHE A 77 -0.39 9.97 8.29
N GLU A 78 -0.55 10.99 7.46
CA GLU A 78 0.19 12.24 7.57
C GLU A 78 -0.80 13.36 7.90
N LEU A 79 -0.48 14.14 8.94
CA LEU A 79 -1.29 15.30 9.28
C LEU A 79 -1.30 16.29 8.09
N PRO A 80 -2.42 17.01 7.88
CA PRO A 80 -2.46 18.10 6.91
C PRO A 80 -1.30 19.08 7.10
N HIS A 81 -0.80 19.60 5.98
CA HIS A 81 0.36 20.49 5.95
C HIS A 81 0.20 21.68 6.90
N GLU A 82 -1.02 22.22 6.99
CA GLU A 82 -1.37 23.36 7.83
C GLU A 82 -1.05 23.06 9.29
N ILE A 83 -1.50 21.91 9.80
CA ILE A 83 -1.31 21.50 11.21
C ILE A 83 0.17 21.22 11.47
N ARG A 84 0.87 20.57 10.53
CA ARG A 84 2.31 20.28 10.65
C ARG A 84 3.16 21.54 10.72
N SER A 85 2.77 22.59 10.00
CA SER A 85 3.49 23.87 9.95
C SER A 85 3.26 24.76 11.18
N CYS A 86 2.22 24.48 11.99
CA CYS A 86 1.88 25.28 13.17
C CYS A 86 2.71 24.96 14.41
N PHE A 87 3.44 23.84 14.44
CA PHE A 87 4.36 23.52 15.54
C PHE A 87 5.68 24.28 15.35
N ARG A 88 5.83 25.42 16.00
CA ARG A 88 7.14 26.01 16.29
C ARG A 88 7.59 25.48 17.65
N GLY A 89 8.54 24.55 17.62
CA GLY A 89 9.26 24.12 18.83
C GLY A 89 10.01 25.26 19.48
#